data_AF-A0A7H0JX31-F1
#
_entry.id   AF-A0A7H0JX31-F1
#
_cell.length_a   1.000
_cell.length_b   1.000
_cell.length_c   1.000
_cell.angle_alpha   90.00
_cell.angle_beta   90.00
_cell.angle_gamma   90.00
#
_symmetry.space_group_name_H-M   'P 1'
#
loop_
_entity.id
_entity.type
_entity.pdbx_description
1 polymer ?
#
loop_
_entity_poly.entity_id
_entity_poly.type
_entity_poly.pdbx_seq_one_letter_code
_entity_poly.pdbx_strand_id
1 'polypeptide(L)' 'MAGAGNSIFVILLFLLTGMLVGGVWSTYQNGSKTATAVLAVLAVVAALFALLMMLEVM' A
#
# COMPACT_ATOMS: atom_id res chain seq x y z
N MET A 1 21.75 -8.16 5.99
CA MET A 1 22.13 -6.92 5.27
C MET A 1 21.18 -6.79 4.09
N ALA A 2 20.07 -6.08 4.25
CA ALA A 2 19.20 -5.74 3.14
C ALA A 2 20.02 -5.05 2.05
N GLY A 3 20.18 -5.68 0.89
CA GLY A 3 20.79 -5.02 -0.27
C GLY A 3 20.00 -3.77 -0.61
N ALA A 4 20.65 -2.70 -1.08
CA ALA A 4 20.02 -1.41 -1.36
C ALA A 4 18.73 -1.51 -2.21
N GLY A 5 18.63 -2.54 -3.07
CA GLY A 5 17.42 -2.86 -3.84
C GLY A 5 16.21 -3.26 -3.00
N ASN A 6 16.39 -3.98 -1.88
CA ASN A 6 15.29 -4.35 -0.99
C ASN A 6 14.72 -3.12 -0.26
N SER A 7 15.61 -2.25 0.24
CA SER A 7 15.21 -1.02 0.92
C SER A 7 14.44 -0.06 0.00
N ILE A 8 14.86 0.08 -1.26
CA ILE A 8 14.15 0.91 -2.23
C ILE A 8 12.73 0.36 -2.49
N PHE A 9 12.58 -0.95 -2.57
CA PHE A 9 11.30 -1.59 -2.86
C PHE A 9 10.33 -1.45 -1.69
N VAL A 10 10.79 -1.59 -0.45
CA VAL A 10 10.00 -1.32 0.77
C VAL A 10 9.49 0.13 0.78
N ILE A 11 10.35 1.10 0.44
CA ILE A 11 9.96 2.52 0.34
C ILE A 11 8.87 2.72 -0.73
N LEU A 12 9.02 2.08 -1.89
CA LEU A 12 8.01 2.15 -2.96
C LEU A 12 6.67 1.55 -2.54
N LEU A 13 6.66 0.44 -1.79
CA LEU A 13 5.42 -0.15 -1.28
C LEU A 13 4.72 0.77 -0.27
N PHE A 14 5.46 1.46 0.60
CA PHE A 14 4.89 2.47 1.49
C PHE A 14 4.33 3.68 0.72
N LEU A 15 5.04 4.14 -0.31
CA LEU A 15 4.55 5.21 -1.18
C LEU A 15 3.25 4.79 -1.90
N LEU A 16 3.23 3.56 -2.43
CA LEU A 16 2.06 2.98 -3.10
C LEU A 16 0.88 2.87 -2.14
N THR A 17 1.13 2.44 -0.90
CA THR A 17 0.13 2.39 0.17
C THR A 17 -0.49 3.78 0.41
N GLY A 18 0.33 4.82 0.56
CA GLY A 18 -0.15 6.19 0.72
C GLY A 18 -0.98 6.68 -0.47
N MET A 19 -0.54 6.37 -1.69
CA MET A 19 -1.27 6.71 -2.92
C MET A 19 -2.63 5.99 -3.00
N LEU A 20 -2.69 4.71 -2.63
CA LEU A 20 -3.94 3.94 -2.58
C LEU A 20 -4.91 4.49 -1.54
N VAL A 21 -4.43 4.87 -0.35
CA VAL A 21 -5.25 5.53 0.68
C VAL A 21 -5.82 6.85 0.16
N GLY A 22 -5.03 7.64 -0.58
CA GLY A 22 -5.53 8.83 -1.29
C GLY A 22 -6.63 8.50 -2.30
N GLY A 23 -6.47 7.40 -3.05
CA GLY A 23 -7.48 6.88 -3.98
C GLY A 23 -8.77 6.42 -3.30
N VAL A 24 -8.68 5.80 -2.11
CA VAL A 24 -9.85 5.44 -1.28
C VAL A 24 -10.67 6.69 -0.95
N TRP A 25 -10.00 7.77 -0.53
CA TRP A 25 -10.69 9.01 -0.17
C TRP A 25 -11.29 9.72 -1.41
N SER A 26 -10.58 9.69 -2.54
CA SER A 26 -11.12 10.21 -3.80
C SER A 26 -12.39 9.45 -4.24
N THR A 27 -12.36 8.12 -4.21
CA THR A 27 -13.48 7.28 -4.66
C THR A 27 -14.67 7.28 -3.70
N TYR A 28 -14.41 7.44 -2.40
CA TYR A 28 -15.45 7.61 -1.40
C TYR A 28 -16.22 8.92 -1.64
N GLN A 29 -15.52 10.03 -1.91
CA GLN A 29 -16.18 11.32 -2.23
C GLN A 29 -16.97 11.25 -3.53
N ASN A 30 -16.52 10.44 -4.47
CA ASN A 30 -17.23 10.19 -5.73
C ASN A 30 -18.48 9.30 -5.57
N GLY A 31 -18.83 8.89 -4.33
CA GLY A 31 -20.02 8.08 -4.04
C GLY A 31 -19.89 6.60 -4.43
N SER A 32 -18.76 6.17 -5.00
CA SER A 32 -18.55 4.80 -5.48
C SER A 32 -18.06 3.89 -4.34
N LYS A 33 -19.02 3.26 -3.65
CA LYS A 33 -18.76 2.33 -2.54
C LYS A 33 -17.90 1.14 -2.95
N THR A 34 -18.14 0.59 -4.14
CA THR A 34 -17.39 -0.59 -4.64
C THR A 34 -15.93 -0.25 -4.92
N ALA A 35 -15.66 0.87 -5.62
CA ALA A 35 -14.29 1.28 -5.91
C ALA A 35 -13.51 1.63 -4.62
N THR A 36 -14.19 2.27 -3.66
CA THR A 36 -13.63 2.56 -2.34
C THR A 36 -13.20 1.29 -1.62
N ALA A 37 -14.07 0.27 -1.58
CA ALA A 37 -13.78 -1.00 -0.92
C ALA A 37 -12.59 -1.73 -1.57
N VAL A 38 -12.54 -1.77 -2.90
CA VAL A 38 -11.44 -2.41 -3.65
C VAL A 38 -10.12 -1.71 -3.35
N LEU A 39 -10.07 -0.37 -3.43
CA LEU A 39 -8.86 0.39 -3.13
C LEU A 39 -8.43 0.26 -1.68
N ALA A 40 -9.38 0.16 -0.74
CA ALA A 40 -9.09 0.00 0.67
C ALA A 40 -8.44 -1.37 0.94
N VAL A 41 -8.97 -2.44 0.34
CA VAL A 41 -8.37 -3.78 0.44
C VAL A 41 -6.96 -3.79 -0.17
N LEU A 42 -6.78 -3.19 -1.35
CA LEU A 42 -5.47 -3.07 -1.98
C LEU A 42 -4.47 -2.30 -1.11
N ALA A 43 -4.89 -1.20 -0.49
CA ALA A 43 -4.04 -0.43 0.42
C ALA A 43 -3.58 -1.26 1.62
N VAL A 44 -4.49 -2.05 2.23
CA VAL A 44 -4.16 -2.93 3.36
C VAL A 44 -3.16 -4.01 2.94
N VAL A 45 -3.37 -4.65 1.80
CA VAL A 45 -2.46 -5.69 1.30
C VAL A 45 -1.07 -5.09 1.03
N ALA A 46 -1.00 -3.92 0.38
CA ALA A 46 0.27 -3.24 0.11
C ALA A 46 1.01 -2.87 1.42
N ALA A 47 0.29 -2.38 2.44
CA ALA A 47 0.86 -2.06 3.73
C ALA A 47 1.42 -3.30 4.45
N LEU A 48 0.66 -4.39 4.46
CA LEU A 48 1.11 -5.66 5.08
C LEU A 48 2.34 -6.21 4.37
N PHE A 49 2.38 -6.16 3.04
CA PHE A 49 3.53 -6.61 2.26
C PHE A 49 4.78 -5.77 2.56
N ALA A 50 4.61 -4.44 2.64
CA ALA A 50 5.70 -3.53 3.01
C ALA A 50 6.25 -3.85 4.40
N LEU A 51 5.37 -4.13 5.37
CA LEU A 51 5.76 -4.47 6.74
C LEU A 51 6.46 -5.82 6.84
N LEU A 52 5.96 -6.87 6.18
CA LEU A 52 6.58 -8.19 6.18
C LEU A 52 7.99 -8.15 5.60
N MET A 53 8.17 -7.38 4.53
CA MET A 53 9.46 -7.22 3.86
C MET A 53 10.41 -6.30 4.64
N MET A 54 9.89 -5.29 5.34
CA MET A 54 10.67 -4.44 6.27
C MET A 54 11.17 -5.23 7.49
N LEU A 55 10.37 -6.17 8.00
CA LEU A 55 10.72 -7.01 9.15
C LEU A 55 11.60 -8.20 8.77
N GLU A 56 12.01 -8.33 7.49
CA GLU A 56 12.75 -9.49 6.95
C GLU A 56 12.09 -10.83 7.33
N VAL A 57 10.76 -10.83 7.46
CA VAL A 57 9.94 -12.03 7.74
C VAL A 57 9.76 -12.88 6.47
N MET A 58 10.04 -12.30 5.30
CA MET A 58 10.07 -12.97 3.99
C MET A 58 11.44 -12.90 3.34
#